data_AF-A0A7R6VKX1-F1
#
_entry.id   AF-A0A7R6VKX1-F1
#
_cell.length_a   1.000
_cell.length_b   1.000
_cell.length_c   1.000
_cell.angle_alpha   90.00
_cell.angle_beta   90.00
_cell.angle_gamma   90.00
#
_symmetry.space_group_name_H-M   'P 1'
#
loop_
_entity.id
_entity.type
_entity.pdbx_description
1 polymer ?
#
loop_
_entity_poly.entity_id
_entity_poly.type
_entity_poly.pdbx_seq_one_letter_code
_entity_poly.pdbx_strand_id
1 'polypeptide(L)'
;MLKKLGFHLFNSMLLSFIFLLPDFIFMVINHNYFYWHLSVIKELAALLLISFLILGIEKFWLRYAFAIFITTLSFAQLFHFSYFHSYIMPYEVGLIDQVAEILDTLSDVIGYTYIPLIVFIVQLVILYFFLKKTQTVRIPYGWAILSLLLLMGPISAHKRTRAYVYLPKSTSFSFKNTYVALSWYLGKELFAHHKKHHFKPYKIVEHNVTIPKNIIFIMGESLTAKKMSLFGYPKETTPHLEEWAKSGRLLYTWGVSAGVTTDVSVPTFFTLKREPQNTDPLITNSTNLIRLAHQKGYITHYITTQTLFIIGGLLGDFTDHKKVYKGYDQLLVEYLDQVDFNKSNFIVLHQRNSHSPYEKYTPPQFYKYSFRGKPYHEYILNSYLDSILYTDYIYNEIFKKADNLKECTVVFATSDHGEMTGEKDEGGKYGHVYLGFEDTIVPLLVYYNKACPVSVTKELNLSHIINHYTFGKMVAKVMGYKIINPNENGEYYVNGVDIAGNKGFLRYKSKYEAWKGNK
;
A
#
# COMPACT_ATOMS: atom_id res chain seq x y z
N MET A 1 39.76 15.57 37.00
CA MET A 1 38.75 14.63 36.46
C MET A 1 37.36 15.26 36.38
N LEU A 2 36.83 15.83 37.48
CA LEU A 2 35.51 16.48 37.54
C LEU A 2 35.26 17.55 36.47
N LYS A 3 36.22 18.46 36.22
CA LYS A 3 36.09 19.48 35.16
C LYS A 3 35.90 18.88 33.75
N LYS A 4 36.65 17.82 33.42
CA LYS A 4 36.52 17.11 32.12
C LYS A 4 35.16 16.43 32.00
N LEU A 5 34.67 15.82 33.09
CA LEU A 5 33.36 15.20 33.14
C LEU A 5 32.23 16.24 32.99
N GLY A 6 32.36 17.40 33.63
CA GLY A 6 31.42 18.52 33.46
C GLY A 6 31.32 19.00 32.01
N PHE A 7 32.46 19.21 31.34
CA PHE A 7 32.46 19.52 29.90
C PHE A 7 31.90 18.40 29.04
N HIS A 8 32.15 17.13 29.40
CA HIS A 8 31.59 15.98 28.69
C HIS A 8 30.06 15.97 28.77
N LEU A 9 29.51 16.17 29.96
CA LEU A 9 28.07 16.24 30.17
C LEU A 9 27.45 17.41 29.40
N PHE A 10 28.06 18.59 29.45
CA PHE A 10 27.61 19.75 28.68
C PHE A 10 27.62 19.48 27.16
N ASN A 11 28.71 18.93 26.62
CA ASN A 11 28.79 18.55 25.21
C ASN A 11 27.77 17.46 24.85
N SER A 12 27.45 16.57 25.78
CA SER A 12 26.41 15.55 25.58
C SER A 12 25.02 16.16 25.49
N MET A 13 24.72 17.19 26.30
CA MET A 13 23.47 17.94 26.21
C MET A 13 23.36 18.67 24.86
N LEU A 14 24.45 19.30 24.40
CA LEU A 14 24.50 19.93 23.07
C LEU A 14 24.31 18.91 21.95
N LEU A 15 24.92 17.72 22.05
CA LEU A 15 24.74 16.66 21.05
C LEU A 15 23.29 16.16 21.03
N SER A 16 22.66 15.97 22.19
CA SER A 16 21.23 15.62 22.26
C SER A 16 20.34 16.70 21.64
N PHE A 17 20.68 17.98 21.83
CA PHE A 17 19.98 19.08 21.16
C PHE A 17 20.17 19.03 19.64
N ILE A 18 21.39 18.76 19.15
CA ILE A 18 21.64 18.59 17.71
C ILE A 18 20.81 17.43 17.14
N PHE A 19 20.67 16.30 17.86
CA PHE A 19 19.83 15.18 17.42
C PHE A 19 18.34 15.54 17.35
N LEU A 20 17.83 16.39 18.26
CA LEU A 20 16.42 16.79 18.30
C LEU A 20 16.10 18.04 17.48
N LEU A 21 17.10 18.73 16.95
CA LEU A 21 16.90 19.93 16.13
C LEU A 21 15.92 19.68 14.96
N PRO A 22 16.01 18.56 14.22
CA PRO A 22 15.04 18.24 13.17
C PRO A 22 13.61 18.12 13.70
N ASP A 23 13.39 17.42 14.82
CA ASP A 23 12.07 17.31 15.45
C ASP A 23 11.51 18.69 15.78
N PHE A 24 12.30 19.57 16.41
CA PHE A 24 11.84 20.91 16.78
C PHE A 24 11.49 21.77 15.57
N ILE A 25 12.32 21.73 14.52
CA ILE A 25 12.00 22.39 13.24
C ILE A 25 10.68 21.85 12.69
N PHE A 26 10.50 20.54 12.70
CA PHE A 26 9.32 19.90 12.14
C PHE A 26 8.05 20.18 12.96
N MET A 27 8.15 20.30 14.29
CA MET A 27 7.03 20.70 15.16
C MET A 27 6.52 22.12 14.87
N VAL A 28 7.41 23.03 14.45
CA VAL A 28 7.03 24.40 14.06
C VAL A 28 6.30 24.40 12.73
N ILE A 29 6.72 23.56 11.78
CA ILE A 29 6.16 23.49 10.43
C ILE A 29 4.87 22.67 10.40
N ASN A 30 4.78 21.61 11.21
CA ASN A 30 3.69 20.62 11.21
C ASN A 30 3.08 20.47 12.61
N HIS A 31 2.04 21.24 12.90
CA HIS A 31 1.42 21.28 14.24
C HIS A 31 0.83 19.94 14.71
N ASN A 32 0.49 19.03 13.79
CA ASN A 32 -0.05 17.70 14.13
C ASN A 32 1.03 16.62 14.30
N TYR A 33 2.32 16.96 14.11
CA TYR A 33 3.42 16.01 14.18
C TYR A 33 3.72 15.52 15.59
N PHE A 34 3.51 16.34 16.62
CA PHE A 34 3.92 15.99 17.97
C PHE A 34 3.06 16.65 19.04
N TYR A 35 2.76 15.91 20.10
CA TYR A 35 2.06 16.39 21.28
C TYR A 35 2.94 16.25 22.51
N TRP A 36 3.09 17.35 23.24
CA TRP A 36 3.87 17.36 24.47
C TRP A 36 3.22 16.48 25.55
N HIS A 37 4.04 15.62 26.16
CA HIS A 37 3.62 14.74 27.24
C HIS A 37 4.80 14.44 28.18
N LEU A 38 4.54 14.19 29.47
CA LEU A 38 5.60 13.98 30.47
C LEU A 38 6.52 12.78 30.18
N SER A 39 6.10 11.85 29.32
CA SER A 39 6.92 10.70 28.90
C SER A 39 8.22 11.12 28.20
N VAL A 40 8.27 12.31 27.60
CA VAL A 40 9.45 12.82 26.88
C VAL A 40 10.67 12.94 27.79
N ILE A 41 10.49 13.14 29.09
CA ILE A 41 11.60 13.23 30.07
C ILE A 41 12.45 11.95 30.02
N LYS A 42 11.82 10.78 29.91
CA LYS A 42 12.53 9.50 29.81
C LYS A 42 13.32 9.39 28.51
N GLU A 43 12.79 9.96 27.43
CA GLU A 43 13.42 9.96 26.10
C GLU A 43 14.62 10.91 26.06
N LEU A 44 14.48 12.10 26.66
CA LEU A 44 15.57 13.07 26.81
C LEU A 44 16.70 12.50 27.65
N ALA A 45 16.38 11.83 28.77
CA ALA A 45 17.36 11.17 29.61
C ALA A 45 18.09 10.03 28.87
N ALA A 46 17.35 9.21 28.12
CA ALA A 46 17.94 8.15 27.30
C ALA A 46 18.83 8.71 26.19
N LEU A 47 18.39 9.76 25.50
CA LEU A 47 19.17 10.41 24.45
C LEU A 47 20.43 11.08 25.02
N LEU A 48 20.34 11.71 26.19
CA LEU A 48 21.51 12.26 26.90
C LEU A 48 22.53 11.17 27.23
N LEU A 49 22.09 10.01 27.70
CA LEU A 49 22.97 8.87 27.95
C LEU A 49 23.61 8.36 26.66
N ILE A 50 22.84 8.23 25.56
CA ILE A 50 23.37 7.85 24.24
C ILE A 50 24.41 8.86 23.76
N SER A 51 24.11 10.15 23.82
CA SER A 51 25.03 11.24 23.45
C SER A 51 26.33 11.22 24.26
N PHE A 52 26.22 10.97 25.57
CA PHE A 52 27.37 10.80 26.45
C PHE A 52 28.25 9.63 26.02
N LEU A 53 27.65 8.46 25.77
CA LEU A 53 28.38 7.28 25.30
C LEU A 53 29.03 7.52 23.93
N ILE A 54 28.33 8.13 22.98
CA ILE A 54 28.85 8.48 21.65
C ILE A 54 30.12 9.33 21.78
N LEU A 55 30.07 10.42 22.55
CA LEU A 55 31.23 11.30 22.76
C LEU A 55 32.39 10.57 23.45
N GLY A 56 32.09 9.58 24.29
CA GLY A 56 33.07 8.74 24.98
C GLY A 56 33.83 7.77 24.07
N ILE A 57 33.29 7.42 22.89
CA ILE A 57 33.92 6.47 21.95
C ILE A 57 35.25 7.02 21.44
N GLU A 58 36.33 6.25 21.57
CA GLU A 58 37.68 6.68 21.17
C GLU A 58 37.84 6.86 19.66
N LYS A 59 37.41 5.88 18.87
CA LYS A 59 37.57 5.91 17.40
C LYS A 59 36.55 6.87 16.78
N PHE A 60 37.02 7.91 16.11
CA PHE A 60 36.16 8.92 15.48
C PHE A 60 35.14 8.32 14.51
N TRP A 61 35.55 7.37 13.65
CA TRP A 61 34.64 6.78 12.68
C TRP A 61 33.48 6.01 13.35
N LEU A 62 33.74 5.32 14.48
CA LEU A 62 32.68 4.65 15.26
C LEU A 62 31.74 5.69 15.89
N ARG A 63 32.29 6.75 16.50
CA ARG A 63 31.49 7.86 17.04
C ARG A 63 30.56 8.43 15.98
N TYR A 64 31.11 8.72 14.80
CA TYR A 64 30.35 9.27 13.69
C TYR A 64 29.32 8.28 13.15
N ALA A 65 29.65 6.98 13.06
CA ALA A 65 28.71 5.94 12.64
C ALA A 65 27.48 5.83 13.56
N PHE A 66 27.67 5.86 14.89
CA PHE A 66 26.53 5.87 15.83
C PHE A 66 25.71 7.16 15.74
N ALA A 67 26.36 8.31 15.55
CA ALA A 67 25.65 9.57 15.36
C ALA A 67 24.83 9.58 14.06
N ILE A 68 25.39 9.05 12.96
CA ILE A 68 24.67 8.83 11.71
C ILE A 68 23.47 7.92 11.96
N PHE A 69 23.66 6.79 12.65
CA PHE A 69 22.56 5.86 12.92
C PHE A 69 21.37 6.55 13.61
N ILE A 70 21.60 7.30 14.70
CA ILE A 70 20.53 8.04 15.38
C ILE A 70 19.87 9.08 14.46
N THR A 71 20.69 9.80 13.70
CA THR A 71 20.24 10.85 12.77
C THR A 71 19.41 10.27 11.62
N THR A 72 19.79 9.09 11.10
CA THR A 72 19.05 8.38 10.06
C THR A 72 17.70 7.88 10.57
N LEU A 73 17.59 7.44 11.83
CA LEU A 73 16.31 7.08 12.43
C LEU A 73 15.36 8.30 12.45
N SER A 74 15.86 9.46 12.90
CA SER A 74 15.10 10.72 12.86
C SER A 74 14.69 11.11 11.44
N PHE A 75 15.64 11.09 10.51
CA PHE A 75 15.41 11.43 9.12
C PHE A 75 14.33 10.55 8.48
N ALA A 76 14.44 9.22 8.64
CA ALA A 76 13.46 8.27 8.11
C ALA A 76 12.04 8.62 8.59
N GLN A 77 11.86 8.88 9.90
CA GLN A 77 10.57 9.24 10.46
C GLN A 77 10.00 10.53 9.88
N LEU A 78 10.80 11.58 9.81
CA LEU A 78 10.37 12.92 9.39
C LEU A 78 10.11 12.95 7.89
N PHE A 79 10.94 12.25 7.13
CA PHE A 79 10.76 12.08 5.70
C PHE A 79 9.47 11.30 5.40
N HIS A 80 9.26 10.17 6.07
CA HIS A 80 8.00 9.43 5.97
C HIS A 80 6.80 10.30 6.32
N PHE A 81 6.86 11.02 7.45
CA PHE A 81 5.76 11.89 7.87
C PHE A 81 5.51 13.02 6.88
N SER A 82 6.54 13.57 6.22
CA SER A 82 6.36 14.65 5.23
C SER A 82 5.55 14.24 4.01
N TYR A 83 5.53 12.95 3.67
CA TYR A 83 4.78 12.42 2.55
C TYR A 83 3.44 11.83 3.01
N PHE A 84 3.49 10.88 3.95
CA PHE A 84 2.34 10.07 4.38
C PHE A 84 1.47 10.75 5.46
N HIS A 85 2.01 11.78 6.13
CA HIS A 85 1.42 12.38 7.34
C HIS A 85 1.10 11.36 8.45
N SER A 86 1.87 10.27 8.48
CA SER A 86 1.78 9.21 9.47
C SER A 86 3.16 8.83 9.97
N TYR A 87 3.19 8.14 11.11
CA TYR A 87 4.43 7.58 11.63
C TYR A 87 4.71 6.20 11.05
N ILE A 88 5.99 5.91 10.77
CA ILE A 88 6.50 4.58 10.41
C ILE A 88 5.99 3.53 11.40
N MET A 89 5.21 2.59 10.88
CA MET A 89 4.74 1.43 11.61
C MET A 89 5.76 0.29 11.53
N PRO A 90 5.79 -0.63 12.52
CA PRO A 90 6.76 -1.73 12.50
C PRO A 90 6.72 -2.61 11.24
N TYR A 91 5.53 -2.84 10.69
CA TYR A 91 5.34 -3.68 9.50
C TYR A 91 5.86 -3.03 8.21
N GLU A 92 5.93 -1.70 8.16
CA GLU A 92 6.41 -0.90 7.02
C GLU A 92 7.94 -0.95 6.91
N VAL A 93 8.65 -1.16 8.02
CA VAL A 93 10.13 -1.27 8.04
C VAL A 93 10.62 -2.39 7.14
N GLY A 94 9.82 -3.44 6.96
CA GLY A 94 10.18 -4.58 6.12
C GLY A 94 9.98 -4.35 4.62
N LEU A 95 9.47 -3.21 4.17
CA LEU A 95 9.23 -2.88 2.74
C LEU A 95 10.49 -2.34 2.03
N ILE A 96 11.68 -2.59 2.59
CA ILE A 96 12.97 -2.13 2.03
C ILE A 96 13.29 -2.81 0.68
N ASP A 97 12.63 -3.92 0.36
CA ASP A 97 12.72 -4.55 -0.95
C ASP A 97 12.03 -3.75 -2.07
N GLN A 98 11.21 -2.73 -1.74
CA GLN A 98 10.54 -1.85 -2.68
C GLN A 98 11.27 -0.52 -2.93
N VAL A 99 12.57 -0.43 -2.61
CA VAL A 99 13.38 0.82 -2.75
C VAL A 99 13.30 1.45 -4.14
N ALA A 100 13.22 0.65 -5.21
CA ALA A 100 13.12 1.18 -6.57
C ALA A 100 11.83 2.01 -6.78
N GLU A 101 10.72 1.57 -6.20
CA GLU A 101 9.42 2.25 -6.27
C GLU A 101 9.44 3.52 -5.42
N ILE A 102 10.00 3.44 -4.21
CA ILE A 102 10.21 4.60 -3.34
C ILE A 102 11.03 5.67 -4.09
N LEU A 103 12.15 5.31 -4.71
CA LEU A 103 12.99 6.27 -5.44
C LEU A 103 12.29 6.90 -6.65
N ASP A 104 11.47 6.13 -7.37
CA ASP A 104 10.71 6.63 -8.53
C ASP A 104 9.69 7.68 -8.09
N THR A 105 8.88 7.38 -7.05
CA THR A 105 7.89 8.32 -6.50
C THR A 105 8.56 9.56 -5.92
N LEU A 106 9.71 9.39 -5.25
CA LEU A 106 10.42 10.50 -4.62
C LEU A 106 10.89 11.57 -5.60
N SER A 107 11.27 11.20 -6.83
CA SER A 107 11.79 12.17 -7.80
C SER A 107 10.78 13.26 -8.17
N ASP A 108 9.51 12.92 -8.19
CA ASP A 108 8.42 13.78 -8.62
C ASP A 108 7.81 14.59 -7.44
N VAL A 109 7.85 14.03 -6.22
CA VAL A 109 7.32 14.67 -5.00
C VAL A 109 8.39 15.34 -4.13
N ILE A 110 9.65 15.36 -4.58
CA ILE A 110 10.79 15.93 -3.82
C ILE A 110 10.56 17.40 -3.45
N GLY A 111 9.81 18.14 -4.27
CA GLY A 111 9.41 19.53 -4.01
C GLY A 111 8.55 19.71 -2.75
N TYR A 112 7.98 18.64 -2.21
CA TYR A 112 7.22 18.66 -0.94
C TYR A 112 7.93 17.93 0.20
N THR A 113 8.98 17.13 -0.09
CA THR A 113 9.72 16.32 0.90
C THR A 113 11.19 16.77 1.10
N TYR A 114 11.60 17.87 0.47
CA TYR A 114 13.00 18.35 0.52
C TYR A 114 13.44 18.88 1.90
N ILE A 115 12.53 19.38 2.73
CA ILE A 115 12.88 19.99 4.03
C ILE A 115 13.60 18.97 4.94
N PRO A 116 13.04 17.77 5.23
CA PRO A 116 13.76 16.73 5.97
C PRO A 116 15.12 16.38 5.37
N LEU A 117 15.25 16.33 4.04
CA LEU A 117 16.49 15.99 3.36
C LEU A 117 17.57 17.07 3.57
N ILE A 118 17.23 18.34 3.39
CA ILE A 118 18.15 19.46 3.64
C ILE A 118 18.57 19.48 5.11
N VAL A 119 17.60 19.35 6.04
CA VAL A 119 17.86 19.32 7.48
C VAL A 119 18.81 18.17 7.83
N PHE A 120 18.59 16.98 7.26
CA PHE A 120 19.46 15.82 7.47
C PHE A 120 20.89 16.06 6.97
N ILE A 121 21.07 16.58 5.75
CA ILE A 121 22.39 16.88 5.20
C ILE A 121 23.13 17.92 6.06
N VAL A 122 22.45 19.00 6.45
CA VAL A 122 23.02 20.04 7.33
C VAL A 122 23.39 19.45 8.69
N GLN A 123 22.52 18.60 9.26
CA GLN A 123 22.76 17.93 10.53
C GLN A 123 24.00 17.02 10.47
N LEU A 124 24.21 16.27 9.39
CA LEU A 124 25.41 15.43 9.19
C LEU A 124 26.69 16.27 9.19
N VAL A 125 26.68 17.43 8.52
CA VAL A 125 27.84 18.36 8.51
C VAL A 125 28.12 18.90 9.91
N ILE A 126 27.07 19.36 10.62
CA ILE A 126 27.19 19.84 12.01
C ILE A 126 27.77 18.74 12.90
N LEU A 127 27.24 17.51 12.80
CA LEU A 127 27.71 16.36 13.58
C LEU A 127 29.17 16.04 13.29
N TYR A 128 29.60 16.03 12.03
CA TYR A 128 30.99 15.76 11.67
C TYR A 128 31.95 16.74 12.37
N PHE A 129 31.69 18.04 12.27
CA PHE A 129 32.56 19.06 12.87
C PHE A 129 32.46 19.10 14.39
N PHE A 130 31.26 18.95 14.94
CA PHE A 130 31.02 18.91 16.38
C PHE A 130 31.77 17.73 16.99
N LEU A 131 31.53 16.51 16.50
CA LEU A 131 32.10 15.28 17.06
C LEU A 131 33.63 15.25 16.94
N LYS A 132 34.22 15.89 15.92
CA LYS A 132 35.69 15.99 15.78
C LYS A 132 36.34 16.83 16.88
N LYS A 133 35.62 17.83 17.43
CA LYS A 133 36.17 18.83 18.36
C LYS A 133 35.78 18.63 19.83
N THR A 134 34.74 17.86 20.13
CA THR A 134 34.08 17.89 21.46
C THR A 134 34.34 16.68 22.36
N GLN A 135 35.26 15.77 22.01
CA GLN A 135 35.63 14.68 22.93
C GLN A 135 36.48 15.18 24.08
N THR A 136 35.98 14.98 25.29
CA THR A 136 36.64 15.37 26.54
C THR A 136 37.01 14.17 27.43
N VAL A 137 36.25 13.08 27.32
CA VAL A 137 36.44 11.82 28.05
C VAL A 137 36.51 10.67 27.06
N ARG A 138 37.32 9.65 27.37
CA ARG A 138 37.42 8.41 26.62
C ARG A 138 36.91 7.26 27.47
N ILE A 139 36.01 6.46 26.90
CA ILE A 139 35.46 5.25 27.52
C ILE A 139 35.98 4.06 26.72
N PRO A 140 36.93 3.28 27.26
CA PRO A 140 37.37 2.05 26.62
C PRO A 140 36.17 1.17 26.30
N TYR A 141 36.09 0.66 25.07
CA TYR A 141 34.96 -0.15 24.59
C TYR A 141 33.57 0.52 24.73
N GLY A 142 33.49 1.86 24.81
CA GLY A 142 32.20 2.57 24.88
C GLY A 142 31.26 2.27 23.71
N TRP A 143 31.83 1.93 22.55
CA TRP A 143 31.07 1.46 21.39
C TRP A 143 30.34 0.14 21.66
N ALA A 144 30.94 -0.78 22.40
CA ALA A 144 30.33 -2.06 22.75
C ALA A 144 29.22 -1.88 23.78
N ILE A 145 29.42 -1.00 24.76
CA ILE A 145 28.39 -0.62 25.74
C ILE A 145 27.17 -0.03 25.02
N LEU A 146 27.40 0.90 24.09
CA LEU A 146 26.34 1.51 23.31
C LEU A 146 25.64 0.50 22.39
N SER A 147 26.38 -0.38 21.72
CA SER A 147 25.80 -1.47 20.93
C SER A 147 24.91 -2.36 21.78
N LEU A 148 25.36 -2.78 22.96
CA LEU A 148 24.56 -3.60 23.87
C LEU A 148 23.28 -2.87 24.30
N LEU A 149 23.37 -1.57 24.60
CA LEU A 149 22.22 -0.74 24.95
C LEU A 149 21.20 -0.67 23.79
N LEU A 150 21.67 -0.48 22.55
CA LEU A 150 20.82 -0.46 21.35
C LEU A 150 20.27 -1.85 20.96
N LEU A 151 20.95 -2.94 21.35
CA LEU A 151 20.44 -4.29 21.15
C LEU A 151 19.34 -4.66 22.14
N MET A 152 19.21 -3.96 23.27
CA MET A 152 18.13 -4.20 24.23
C MET A 152 16.74 -4.02 23.62
N GLY A 153 16.58 -3.11 22.64
CA GLY A 153 15.32 -2.90 21.93
C GLY A 153 14.87 -4.16 21.18
N PRO A 154 15.63 -4.63 20.16
CA PRO A 154 15.34 -5.86 19.44
C PRO A 154 15.23 -7.10 20.35
N ILE A 155 16.11 -7.25 21.35
CA ILE A 155 16.05 -8.37 22.30
C ILE A 155 14.74 -8.32 23.11
N SER A 156 14.30 -7.13 23.54
CA SER A 156 13.01 -6.98 24.23
C SER A 156 11.84 -7.28 23.31
N ALA A 157 11.93 -6.93 22.02
CA ALA A 157 10.88 -7.17 21.05
C ALA A 157 10.69 -8.67 20.81
N HIS A 158 11.79 -9.42 20.64
CA HIS A 158 11.77 -10.86 20.44
C HIS A 158 10.96 -11.59 21.54
N LYS A 159 11.20 -11.21 22.80
CA LYS A 159 10.58 -11.83 23.99
C LYS A 159 9.14 -11.39 24.24
N ARG A 160 8.69 -10.26 23.69
CA ARG A 160 7.35 -9.72 23.95
C ARG A 160 6.31 -10.30 22.99
N THR A 161 5.08 -10.35 23.48
CA THR A 161 3.89 -10.79 22.72
C THR A 161 2.99 -9.62 22.31
N ARG A 162 3.02 -8.50 23.03
CA ARG A 162 2.16 -7.34 22.80
C ARG A 162 2.82 -6.34 21.84
N ALA A 163 2.32 -6.29 20.60
CA ALA A 163 2.83 -5.41 19.55
C ALA A 163 2.63 -3.92 19.83
N TYR A 164 1.57 -3.53 20.57
CA TYR A 164 1.22 -2.13 20.81
C TYR A 164 2.32 -1.28 21.49
N VAL A 165 3.27 -1.94 22.19
CA VAL A 165 4.38 -1.26 22.87
C VAL A 165 5.38 -0.66 21.88
N TYR A 166 5.46 -1.24 20.69
CA TYR A 166 6.37 -0.85 19.61
C TYR A 166 5.68 -0.02 18.53
N LEU A 167 4.40 0.31 18.72
CA LEU A 167 3.71 1.24 17.85
C LEU A 167 4.22 2.66 18.10
N PRO A 168 4.40 3.46 17.03
CA PRO A 168 4.81 4.85 17.16
C PRO A 168 3.77 5.65 17.93
N LYS A 169 4.22 6.73 18.57
CA LYS A 169 3.35 7.62 19.34
C LYS A 169 3.62 9.06 18.94
N SER A 170 2.54 9.83 18.85
CA SER A 170 2.64 11.27 18.64
C SER A 170 3.23 12.04 19.82
N THR A 171 3.50 11.37 20.93
CA THR A 171 4.16 11.90 22.13
C THR A 171 5.61 11.47 22.29
N SER A 172 6.21 10.88 21.24
CA SER A 172 7.59 10.37 21.23
C SER A 172 8.38 10.98 20.06
N PHE A 173 9.66 11.26 20.28
CA PHE A 173 10.51 11.88 19.26
C PHE A 173 10.78 10.93 18.08
N SER A 174 11.16 11.52 16.95
CA SER A 174 11.40 10.84 15.67
C SER A 174 12.30 9.60 15.80
N PHE A 175 13.49 9.77 16.39
CA PHE A 175 14.48 8.70 16.54
C PHE A 175 13.92 7.51 17.32
N LYS A 176 13.12 7.78 18.37
CA LYS A 176 12.56 6.74 19.22
C LYS A 176 11.47 5.99 18.48
N ASN A 177 10.56 6.68 17.79
CA ASN A 177 9.49 6.04 17.03
C ASN A 177 10.07 5.08 15.98
N THR A 178 11.06 5.52 15.20
CA THR A 178 11.72 4.65 14.22
C THR A 178 12.55 3.56 14.91
N TYR A 179 13.24 3.85 16.02
CA TYR A 179 14.01 2.85 16.77
C TYR A 179 13.12 1.72 17.31
N VAL A 180 11.94 2.01 17.84
CA VAL A 180 11.03 0.96 18.34
C VAL A 180 10.42 0.15 17.19
N ALA A 181 10.09 0.78 16.06
CA ALA A 181 9.64 0.08 14.86
C ALA A 181 10.73 -0.86 14.32
N LEU A 182 11.96 -0.35 14.17
CA LEU A 182 13.12 -1.15 13.76
C LEU A 182 13.43 -2.27 14.75
N SER A 183 13.31 -2.01 16.05
CA SER A 183 13.50 -3.02 17.10
C SER A 183 12.50 -4.17 16.96
N TRP A 184 11.24 -3.86 16.69
CA TRP A 184 10.22 -4.87 16.44
C TRP A 184 10.54 -5.69 15.19
N TYR A 185 10.88 -5.03 14.09
CA TYR A 185 11.27 -5.70 12.85
C TYR A 185 12.46 -6.66 13.07
N LEU A 186 13.57 -6.18 13.62
CA LEU A 186 14.77 -6.99 13.86
C LEU A 186 14.54 -8.11 14.87
N GLY A 187 13.79 -7.85 15.94
CA GLY A 187 13.57 -8.81 17.02
C GLY A 187 12.48 -9.85 16.72
N LYS A 188 11.49 -9.50 15.89
CA LYS A 188 10.28 -10.31 15.70
C LYS A 188 10.08 -10.75 14.26
N GLU A 189 10.25 -9.87 13.28
CA GLU A 189 9.87 -10.12 11.89
C GLU A 189 11.00 -10.76 11.09
N LEU A 190 12.24 -10.25 11.21
CA LEU A 190 13.39 -10.71 10.44
C LEU A 190 13.69 -12.21 10.59
N PHE A 191 13.40 -12.76 11.77
CA PHE A 191 13.62 -14.18 12.10
C PHE A 191 12.31 -14.93 12.42
N ALA A 192 11.16 -14.37 12.02
CA ALA A 192 9.87 -14.98 12.27
C ALA A 192 9.79 -16.37 11.63
N HIS A 193 9.53 -17.38 12.44
CA HIS A 193 9.11 -18.69 11.94
C HIS A 193 7.60 -18.73 11.89
N HIS A 194 7.05 -18.76 10.67
CA HIS A 194 5.61 -18.77 10.47
C HIS A 194 5.05 -20.15 10.84
N LYS A 195 4.10 -20.16 11.78
CA LYS A 195 3.36 -21.37 12.09
C LYS A 195 2.52 -21.75 10.88
N LYS A 196 2.64 -22.98 10.41
CA LYS A 196 1.71 -23.52 9.42
C LYS A 196 0.35 -23.66 10.07
N HIS A 197 -0.63 -22.93 9.54
CA HIS A 197 -2.02 -23.09 9.92
C HIS A 197 -2.65 -24.15 9.02
N HIS A 198 -3.40 -25.08 9.61
CA HIS A 198 -4.08 -26.12 8.84
C HIS A 198 -5.48 -25.64 8.47
N PHE A 199 -5.70 -25.40 7.18
CA PHE A 199 -7.00 -25.08 6.61
C PHE A 199 -7.52 -26.25 5.80
N LYS A 200 -8.85 -26.39 5.71
CA LYS A 200 -9.46 -27.37 4.82
C LYS A 200 -9.27 -26.92 3.37
N PRO A 201 -8.92 -27.83 2.43
CA PRO A 201 -8.68 -27.45 1.04
C PRO A 201 -9.97 -26.93 0.40
N TYR A 202 -9.81 -25.95 -0.49
CA TYR A 202 -10.93 -25.41 -1.27
C TYR A 202 -11.36 -26.46 -2.31
N LYS A 203 -12.65 -26.51 -2.60
CA LYS A 203 -13.21 -27.39 -3.63
C LYS A 203 -13.75 -26.57 -4.79
N ILE A 204 -13.34 -26.93 -5.99
CA ILE A 204 -13.86 -26.37 -7.24
C ILE A 204 -14.86 -27.37 -7.79
N VAL A 205 -16.08 -26.92 -8.02
CA VAL A 205 -17.12 -27.75 -8.66
C VAL A 205 -17.59 -27.08 -9.93
N GLU A 206 -17.83 -27.89 -10.96
CA GLU A 206 -18.49 -27.43 -12.19
C GLU A 206 -19.87 -26.88 -11.85
N HIS A 207 -20.19 -25.75 -12.47
CA HIS A 207 -21.47 -25.08 -12.35
C HIS A 207 -22.07 -24.96 -13.74
N ASN A 208 -23.14 -25.71 -13.98
CA ASN A 208 -23.78 -25.75 -15.28
C ASN A 208 -24.57 -24.46 -15.54
N VAL A 209 -23.90 -23.49 -16.18
CA VAL A 209 -24.46 -22.21 -16.60
C VAL A 209 -24.01 -21.89 -18.02
N THR A 210 -24.75 -21.02 -18.70
CA THR A 210 -24.27 -20.40 -19.94
C THR A 210 -23.07 -19.51 -19.59
N ILE A 211 -21.92 -19.77 -20.22
CA ILE A 211 -20.72 -18.95 -20.07
C ILE A 211 -20.64 -17.92 -21.21
N PRO A 212 -20.18 -16.68 -20.95
CA PRO A 212 -20.00 -15.68 -21.99
C PRO A 212 -18.90 -16.10 -22.98
N LYS A 213 -18.92 -15.53 -24.19
CA LYS A 213 -17.84 -15.75 -25.16
C LYS A 213 -16.55 -15.07 -24.69
N ASN A 214 -16.69 -13.86 -24.16
CA ASN A 214 -15.55 -13.05 -23.73
C ASN A 214 -15.76 -12.55 -22.30
N ILE A 215 -14.70 -12.60 -21.51
CA ILE A 215 -14.60 -11.96 -20.20
C ILE A 215 -13.41 -11.02 -20.24
N ILE A 216 -13.66 -9.74 -20.02
CA ILE A 216 -12.61 -8.74 -19.82
C ILE A 216 -12.60 -8.40 -18.33
N PHE A 217 -11.44 -8.49 -17.69
CA PHE A 217 -11.26 -8.14 -16.30
C PHE A 217 -10.29 -6.95 -16.20
N ILE A 218 -10.78 -5.81 -15.75
CA ILE A 218 -9.98 -4.62 -15.50
C ILE A 218 -9.55 -4.64 -14.03
N MET A 219 -8.25 -4.81 -13.80
CA MET A 219 -7.64 -4.59 -12.49
C MET A 219 -7.07 -3.17 -12.46
N GLY A 220 -7.73 -2.30 -11.71
CA GLY A 220 -7.31 -0.93 -11.43
C GLY A 220 -6.19 -0.86 -10.40
N GLU A 221 -5.62 0.33 -10.28
CA GLU A 221 -4.53 0.67 -9.37
C GLU A 221 -4.99 1.83 -8.48
N SER A 222 -4.90 1.72 -7.15
CA SER A 222 -5.14 2.82 -6.19
C SER A 222 -6.44 3.62 -6.41
N LEU A 223 -7.49 3.06 -7.02
CA LEU A 223 -8.75 3.74 -7.30
C LEU A 223 -9.75 3.52 -6.16
N THR A 224 -10.09 4.59 -5.45
CA THR A 224 -11.14 4.55 -4.41
C THR A 224 -12.52 4.91 -4.93
N ALA A 225 -13.54 4.16 -4.50
CA ALA A 225 -14.93 4.52 -4.80
C ALA A 225 -15.35 5.85 -4.14
N LYS A 226 -14.67 6.29 -3.07
CA LYS A 226 -14.99 7.53 -2.35
C LYS A 226 -14.82 8.79 -3.20
N LYS A 227 -14.02 8.75 -4.27
CA LYS A 227 -13.68 9.90 -5.12
C LYS A 227 -14.29 9.80 -6.53
N MET A 228 -15.20 8.86 -6.74
CA MET A 228 -15.91 8.65 -8.01
C MET A 228 -17.31 9.27 -7.94
N SER A 229 -17.65 10.14 -8.89
CA SER A 229 -18.97 10.80 -8.93
C SER A 229 -20.12 9.81 -9.12
N LEU A 230 -19.84 8.67 -9.77
CA LEU A 230 -20.74 7.51 -9.87
C LEU A 230 -21.26 7.02 -8.50
N PHE A 231 -20.46 7.18 -7.45
CA PHE A 231 -20.78 6.80 -6.08
C PHE A 231 -21.21 8.00 -5.21
N GLY A 232 -21.42 9.17 -5.80
CA GLY A 232 -21.89 10.38 -5.12
C GLY A 232 -20.78 11.33 -4.66
N TYR A 233 -19.53 11.18 -5.15
CA TYR A 233 -18.51 12.20 -4.93
C TYR A 233 -18.92 13.53 -5.60
N PRO A 234 -18.82 14.69 -4.92
CA PRO A 234 -19.43 15.94 -5.39
C PRO A 234 -18.77 16.57 -6.63
N LYS A 235 -17.53 16.19 -6.97
CA LYS A 235 -16.88 16.66 -8.21
C LYS A 235 -17.11 15.63 -9.31
N GLU A 236 -17.33 16.10 -10.53
CA GLU A 236 -17.46 15.26 -11.73
C GLU A 236 -16.11 14.60 -12.06
N THR A 237 -15.97 13.34 -11.64
CA THR A 237 -14.76 12.53 -11.82
C THR A 237 -15.00 11.29 -12.67
N THR A 238 -16.25 10.85 -12.82
CA THR A 238 -16.60 9.68 -13.64
C THR A 238 -17.83 9.89 -14.53
N PRO A 239 -17.84 10.94 -15.38
CA PRO A 239 -19.00 11.28 -16.19
C PRO A 239 -19.37 10.20 -17.21
N HIS A 240 -18.41 9.47 -17.78
CA HIS A 240 -18.73 8.41 -18.73
C HIS A 240 -19.38 7.20 -18.05
N LEU A 241 -18.89 6.79 -16.88
CA LEU A 241 -19.51 5.70 -16.14
C LEU A 241 -20.95 6.03 -15.69
N GLU A 242 -21.22 7.29 -15.33
CA GLU A 242 -22.58 7.75 -15.05
C GLU A 242 -23.50 7.62 -16.26
N GLU A 243 -23.00 7.91 -17.47
CA GLU A 243 -23.75 7.71 -18.71
C GLU A 243 -24.01 6.23 -18.98
N TRP A 244 -22.99 5.37 -18.81
CA TRP A 244 -23.14 3.93 -18.95
C TRP A 244 -24.13 3.33 -17.93
N ALA A 245 -24.20 3.88 -16.72
CA ALA A 245 -25.16 3.45 -15.69
C ALA A 245 -26.61 3.65 -16.15
N LYS A 246 -26.92 4.71 -16.91
CA LYS A 246 -28.26 4.97 -17.46
C LYS A 246 -28.73 3.89 -18.45
N SER A 247 -27.80 3.15 -19.06
CA SER A 247 -28.14 2.08 -20.00
C SER A 247 -28.79 0.84 -19.34
N GLY A 248 -28.71 0.73 -18.00
CA GLY A 248 -29.15 -0.45 -17.25
C GLY A 248 -28.24 -1.68 -17.37
N ARG A 249 -27.13 -1.57 -18.12
CA ARG A 249 -26.18 -2.67 -18.38
C ARG A 249 -24.85 -2.53 -17.64
N LEU A 250 -24.62 -1.40 -16.99
CA LEU A 250 -23.54 -1.22 -16.02
C LEU A 250 -24.12 -1.37 -14.61
N LEU A 251 -23.70 -2.42 -13.92
CA LEU A 251 -23.97 -2.66 -12.51
C LEU A 251 -22.77 -2.18 -11.71
N TYR A 252 -23.01 -1.51 -10.59
CA TYR A 252 -21.94 -1.00 -9.75
C TYR A 252 -22.29 -1.06 -8.26
N THR A 253 -21.29 -1.33 -7.44
CA THR A 253 -21.29 -1.15 -5.98
C THR A 253 -19.86 -0.82 -5.55
N TRP A 254 -19.68 -0.34 -4.33
CA TRP A 254 -18.36 -0.38 -3.69
C TRP A 254 -18.21 -1.68 -2.90
N GLY A 255 -16.97 -2.04 -2.61
CA GLY A 255 -16.59 -3.14 -1.73
C GLY A 255 -15.23 -2.90 -1.09
N VAL A 256 -14.72 -3.92 -0.41
CA VAL A 256 -13.44 -3.90 0.30
C VAL A 256 -12.40 -4.70 -0.48
N SER A 257 -11.19 -4.15 -0.64
CA SER A 257 -10.04 -4.83 -1.26
C SER A 257 -9.56 -6.03 -0.45
N ALA A 258 -8.79 -6.91 -1.09
CA ALA A 258 -8.18 -8.06 -0.44
C ALA A 258 -6.95 -7.72 0.41
N GLY A 259 -6.33 -6.57 0.14
CA GLY A 259 -5.18 -6.05 0.87
C GLY A 259 -5.04 -4.53 0.73
N VAL A 260 -3.91 -4.00 1.19
CA VAL A 260 -3.61 -2.55 1.26
C VAL A 260 -2.44 -2.14 0.34
N THR A 261 -1.89 -3.10 -0.41
CA THR A 261 -0.83 -2.94 -1.40
C THR A 261 -1.11 -3.82 -2.61
N THR A 262 -0.59 -3.45 -3.78
CA THR A 262 -0.79 -4.17 -5.05
C THR A 262 -0.25 -5.61 -5.00
N ASP A 263 0.96 -5.81 -4.46
CA ASP A 263 1.65 -7.12 -4.36
C ASP A 263 0.91 -8.13 -3.47
N VAL A 264 0.07 -7.63 -2.56
CA VAL A 264 -0.81 -8.45 -1.73
C VAL A 264 -2.19 -8.60 -2.37
N SER A 265 -2.79 -7.50 -2.83
CA SER A 265 -4.19 -7.45 -3.24
C SER A 265 -4.42 -8.20 -4.55
N VAL A 266 -3.57 -7.99 -5.55
CA VAL A 266 -3.74 -8.59 -6.87
C VAL A 266 -3.64 -10.11 -6.81
N PRO A 267 -2.58 -10.73 -6.23
CA PRO A 267 -2.54 -12.19 -6.17
C PRO A 267 -3.63 -12.77 -5.26
N THR A 268 -3.95 -12.11 -4.13
CA THR A 268 -5.04 -12.58 -3.25
C THR A 268 -6.39 -12.60 -3.96
N PHE A 269 -6.69 -11.58 -4.76
CA PHE A 269 -7.91 -11.51 -5.57
C PHE A 269 -7.96 -12.66 -6.58
N PHE A 270 -6.93 -12.79 -7.41
CA PHE A 270 -6.96 -13.75 -8.51
C PHE A 270 -6.90 -15.20 -8.02
N THR A 271 -6.25 -15.50 -6.89
CA THR A 271 -6.26 -16.85 -6.28
C THR A 271 -7.43 -17.08 -5.33
N LEU A 272 -8.39 -16.15 -5.26
CA LEU A 272 -9.56 -16.22 -4.38
C LEU A 272 -9.21 -16.60 -2.94
N LYS A 273 -8.08 -16.11 -2.43
CA LYS A 273 -7.64 -16.44 -1.08
C LYS A 273 -8.47 -15.63 -0.08
N ARG A 274 -9.23 -16.31 0.78
CA ARG A 274 -10.01 -15.65 1.83
C ARG A 274 -9.21 -15.44 3.11
N GLU A 275 -8.66 -16.51 3.68
CA GLU A 275 -8.03 -16.43 4.99
C GLU A 275 -6.58 -15.91 4.86
N PRO A 276 -6.17 -14.88 5.62
CA PRO A 276 -4.84 -14.29 5.57
C PRO A 276 -3.70 -15.31 5.64
N GLN A 277 -3.83 -16.30 6.52
CA GLN A 277 -2.78 -17.28 6.78
C GLN A 277 -2.92 -18.58 5.98
N ASN A 278 -3.94 -18.69 5.12
CA ASN A 278 -4.12 -19.83 4.23
C ASN A 278 -3.39 -19.57 2.92
N THR A 279 -2.13 -19.96 2.82
CA THR A 279 -1.30 -19.73 1.63
C THR A 279 -1.46 -20.80 0.55
N ASP A 280 -2.21 -21.87 0.81
CA ASP A 280 -2.39 -22.97 -0.13
C ASP A 280 -2.97 -22.52 -1.50
N PRO A 281 -3.99 -21.63 -1.58
CA PRO A 281 -4.49 -21.15 -2.86
C PRO A 281 -3.44 -20.39 -3.69
N LEU A 282 -2.50 -19.69 -3.03
CA LEU A 282 -1.41 -18.97 -3.69
C LEU A 282 -0.37 -19.94 -4.27
N ILE A 283 0.04 -20.93 -3.47
CA ILE A 283 1.10 -21.88 -3.85
C ILE A 283 0.61 -22.84 -4.93
N THR A 284 -0.60 -23.37 -4.76
CA THR A 284 -1.16 -24.40 -5.66
C THR A 284 -1.78 -23.81 -6.93
N ASN A 285 -2.09 -22.51 -6.94
CA ASN A 285 -2.91 -21.85 -7.95
C ASN A 285 -4.28 -22.54 -8.18
N SER A 286 -4.74 -23.37 -7.23
CA SER A 286 -5.91 -24.24 -7.42
C SER A 286 -7.17 -23.46 -7.77
N THR A 287 -7.34 -22.27 -7.20
CA THR A 287 -8.50 -21.39 -7.43
C THR A 287 -8.16 -20.11 -8.19
N ASN A 288 -6.99 -20.08 -8.86
CA ASN A 288 -6.57 -18.96 -9.69
C ASN A 288 -7.54 -18.76 -10.87
N LEU A 289 -8.17 -17.58 -10.96
CA LEU A 289 -9.17 -17.27 -11.98
C LEU A 289 -8.64 -17.40 -13.41
N ILE A 290 -7.37 -17.05 -13.67
CA ILE A 290 -6.75 -17.19 -14.99
C ILE A 290 -6.59 -18.67 -15.33
N ARG A 291 -6.15 -19.49 -14.35
CA ARG A 291 -6.08 -20.95 -14.52
C ARG A 291 -7.44 -21.57 -14.77
N LEU A 292 -8.46 -21.15 -14.02
CA LEU A 292 -9.84 -21.63 -14.21
C LEU A 292 -10.36 -21.26 -15.61
N ALA A 293 -10.09 -20.05 -16.10
CA ALA A 293 -10.45 -19.64 -17.46
C ALA A 293 -9.77 -20.53 -18.52
N HIS A 294 -8.45 -20.72 -18.41
CA HIS A 294 -7.70 -21.60 -19.31
C HIS A 294 -8.26 -23.04 -19.29
N GLN A 295 -8.58 -23.59 -18.11
CA GLN A 295 -9.18 -24.92 -17.98
C GLN A 295 -10.57 -25.03 -18.62
N LYS A 296 -11.32 -23.91 -18.68
CA LYS A 296 -12.61 -23.84 -19.37
C LYS A 296 -12.48 -23.63 -20.89
N GLY A 297 -11.24 -23.51 -21.40
CA GLY A 297 -10.95 -23.37 -22.83
C GLY A 297 -10.95 -21.93 -23.34
N TYR A 298 -10.87 -20.92 -22.46
CA TYR A 298 -10.59 -19.56 -22.89
C TYR A 298 -9.11 -19.40 -23.24
N ILE A 299 -8.82 -18.58 -24.24
CA ILE A 299 -7.49 -18.02 -24.42
C ILE A 299 -7.27 -16.95 -23.35
N THR A 300 -6.21 -17.07 -22.58
CA THR A 300 -5.94 -16.20 -21.44
C THR A 300 -4.90 -15.13 -21.78
N HIS A 301 -5.25 -13.88 -21.50
CA HIS A 301 -4.38 -12.74 -21.71
C HIS A 301 -4.15 -12.02 -20.38
N TYR A 302 -2.90 -11.62 -20.12
CA TYR A 302 -2.55 -10.73 -19.02
C TYR A 302 -1.69 -9.59 -19.55
N ILE A 303 -2.31 -8.41 -19.64
CA ILE A 303 -1.74 -7.23 -20.28
C ILE A 303 -1.69 -6.11 -19.26
N THR A 304 -0.53 -5.48 -19.12
CA THR A 304 -0.32 -4.55 -18.02
C THR A 304 0.57 -3.38 -18.37
N THR A 305 0.29 -2.23 -17.77
CA THR A 305 1.18 -1.06 -17.69
C THR A 305 1.94 -0.99 -16.35
N GLN A 306 1.64 -1.91 -15.43
CA GLN A 306 2.36 -2.13 -14.17
C GLN A 306 3.65 -2.95 -14.36
N THR A 307 4.51 -2.94 -13.34
CA THR A 307 5.72 -3.77 -13.36
C THR A 307 5.39 -5.22 -13.01
N LEU A 308 6.02 -6.18 -13.68
CA LEU A 308 5.84 -7.61 -13.38
C LEU A 308 6.45 -8.03 -12.05
N PHE A 309 7.34 -7.24 -11.47
CA PHE A 309 7.95 -7.54 -10.17
C PHE A 309 6.89 -7.71 -9.08
N ILE A 310 5.82 -6.92 -9.17
CA ILE A 310 4.73 -6.87 -8.18
C ILE A 310 3.77 -8.07 -8.30
N ILE A 311 3.68 -8.70 -9.48
CA ILE A 311 2.59 -9.65 -9.82
C ILE A 311 3.04 -10.95 -10.50
N GLY A 312 4.34 -11.12 -10.74
CA GLY A 312 4.87 -12.22 -11.55
C GLY A 312 4.54 -13.61 -11.00
N GLY A 313 4.47 -13.76 -9.68
CA GLY A 313 4.12 -15.02 -9.01
C GLY A 313 2.67 -15.48 -9.19
N LEU A 314 1.78 -14.59 -9.68
CA LEU A 314 0.40 -14.94 -10.02
C LEU A 314 0.30 -15.71 -11.34
N LEU A 315 1.25 -15.45 -12.25
CA LEU A 315 1.22 -15.98 -13.61
C LEU A 315 1.87 -17.36 -13.66
N GLY A 316 1.35 -18.23 -14.51
CA GLY A 316 1.92 -19.55 -14.77
C GLY A 316 1.65 -19.97 -16.21
N ASP A 317 1.92 -21.24 -16.53
CA ASP A 317 1.77 -21.81 -17.88
C ASP A 317 0.33 -21.79 -18.42
N PHE A 318 -0.63 -21.35 -17.61
CA PHE A 318 -2.04 -21.12 -17.97
C PHE A 318 -2.32 -19.69 -18.47
N THR A 319 -1.29 -18.88 -18.74
CA THR A 319 -1.39 -17.52 -19.32
C THR A 319 -0.84 -17.54 -20.75
N ASP A 320 -1.70 -17.62 -21.77
CA ASP A 320 -1.28 -17.78 -23.16
C ASP A 320 -0.56 -16.55 -23.71
N HIS A 321 -1.03 -15.36 -23.36
CA HIS A 321 -0.48 -14.10 -23.82
C HIS A 321 -0.15 -13.18 -22.64
N LYS A 322 1.10 -12.75 -22.56
CA LYS A 322 1.59 -11.83 -21.54
C LYS A 322 2.28 -10.64 -22.20
N LYS A 323 1.88 -9.42 -21.85
CA LYS A 323 2.53 -8.20 -22.38
C LYS A 323 2.61 -7.11 -21.33
N VAL A 324 3.77 -6.46 -21.27
CA VAL A 324 4.01 -5.29 -20.42
C VAL A 324 4.26 -4.10 -21.31
N TYR A 325 3.46 -3.06 -21.14
CA TYR A 325 3.62 -1.80 -21.82
C TYR A 325 4.33 -0.78 -20.93
N LYS A 326 5.11 0.11 -21.55
CA LYS A 326 5.62 1.32 -20.91
C LYS A 326 4.88 2.50 -21.50
N GLY A 327 4.16 3.24 -20.66
CA GLY A 327 3.35 4.38 -21.09
C GLY A 327 2.00 4.40 -20.38
N TYR A 328 1.05 5.11 -20.98
CA TYR A 328 -0.28 5.31 -20.41
C TYR A 328 -1.23 4.12 -20.68
N ASP A 329 -2.26 3.98 -19.83
CA ASP A 329 -3.24 2.89 -19.89
C ASP A 329 -4.04 2.78 -21.20
N GLN A 330 -4.01 3.80 -22.07
CA GLN A 330 -4.55 3.73 -23.43
C GLN A 330 -3.98 2.54 -24.22
N LEU A 331 -2.73 2.14 -23.96
CA LEU A 331 -2.10 0.96 -24.57
C LEU A 331 -2.83 -0.36 -24.22
N LEU A 332 -3.53 -0.42 -23.06
CA LEU A 332 -4.37 -1.55 -22.70
C LEU A 332 -5.63 -1.62 -23.57
N VAL A 333 -6.19 -0.44 -23.91
CA VAL A 333 -7.35 -0.32 -24.82
C VAL A 333 -6.94 -0.72 -26.24
N GLU A 334 -5.81 -0.24 -26.73
CA GLU A 334 -5.26 -0.56 -28.05
C GLU A 334 -4.93 -2.05 -28.20
N TYR A 335 -4.54 -2.73 -27.11
CA TYR A 335 -4.31 -4.17 -27.15
C TYR A 335 -5.57 -4.96 -27.55
N LEU A 336 -6.77 -4.49 -27.18
CA LEU A 336 -8.01 -5.16 -27.54
C LEU A 336 -8.23 -5.22 -29.06
N ASP A 337 -7.65 -4.31 -29.84
CA ASP A 337 -7.73 -4.33 -31.31
C ASP A 337 -6.94 -5.49 -31.95
N GLN A 338 -6.06 -6.14 -31.17
CA GLN A 338 -5.23 -7.26 -31.60
C GLN A 338 -5.82 -8.61 -31.21
N VAL A 339 -6.91 -8.63 -30.43
CA VAL A 339 -7.51 -9.86 -29.92
C VAL A 339 -8.48 -10.46 -30.93
N ASP A 340 -8.35 -11.77 -31.17
CA ASP A 340 -9.31 -12.52 -31.98
C ASP A 340 -10.57 -12.87 -31.18
N PHE A 341 -11.57 -11.98 -31.25
CA PHE A 341 -12.86 -12.15 -30.57
C PHE A 341 -13.77 -13.22 -31.21
N ASN A 342 -13.36 -13.91 -32.28
CA ASN A 342 -14.06 -15.12 -32.74
C ASN A 342 -13.79 -16.33 -31.82
N LYS A 343 -12.70 -16.27 -31.05
CA LYS A 343 -12.37 -17.25 -30.01
C LYS A 343 -12.94 -16.82 -28.66
N SER A 344 -12.94 -17.74 -27.69
CA SER A 344 -13.37 -17.41 -26.34
C SER A 344 -12.18 -16.84 -25.57
N ASN A 345 -12.27 -15.61 -25.06
CA ASN A 345 -11.14 -14.92 -24.43
C ASN A 345 -11.42 -14.57 -22.96
N PHE A 346 -10.41 -14.75 -22.10
CA PHE A 346 -10.35 -14.18 -20.75
C PHE A 346 -9.18 -13.21 -20.69
N ILE A 347 -9.48 -11.91 -20.62
CA ILE A 347 -8.50 -10.84 -20.84
C ILE A 347 -8.37 -10.03 -19.56
N VAL A 348 -7.22 -10.09 -18.91
CA VAL A 348 -6.88 -9.20 -17.79
C VAL A 348 -6.16 -7.96 -18.32
N LEU A 349 -6.72 -6.79 -18.05
CA LEU A 349 -6.10 -5.49 -18.29
C LEU A 349 -5.74 -4.88 -16.93
N HIS A 350 -4.45 -4.80 -16.61
CA HIS A 350 -3.96 -4.33 -15.31
C HIS A 350 -3.29 -2.97 -15.43
N GLN A 351 -3.94 -1.96 -14.85
CA GLN A 351 -3.67 -0.53 -14.96
C GLN A 351 -2.52 -0.06 -14.05
N ARG A 352 -1.99 1.13 -14.34
CA ARG A 352 -1.01 1.86 -13.48
C ARG A 352 -1.44 3.28 -13.14
N ASN A 353 -2.50 3.80 -13.78
CA ASN A 353 -2.81 5.23 -13.82
C ASN A 353 -2.86 5.95 -12.45
N SER A 354 -3.71 5.51 -11.51
CA SER A 354 -3.86 6.21 -10.22
C SER A 354 -2.76 5.88 -9.19
N HIS A 355 -1.58 5.47 -9.63
CA HIS A 355 -0.38 5.30 -8.79
C HIS A 355 0.32 6.65 -8.55
N SER A 356 0.74 6.93 -7.32
CA SER A 356 1.45 8.18 -7.00
C SER A 356 2.91 8.14 -7.50
N PRO A 357 3.39 9.16 -8.22
CA PRO A 357 2.77 10.47 -8.51
C PRO A 357 1.76 10.41 -9.67
N TYR A 358 0.51 10.80 -9.42
CA TYR A 358 -0.61 10.53 -10.32
C TYR A 358 -0.47 11.21 -11.70
N GLU A 359 0.11 12.42 -11.73
CA GLU A 359 0.30 13.17 -12.97
C GLU A 359 1.28 12.48 -13.93
N LYS A 360 2.20 11.65 -13.43
CA LYS A 360 3.18 10.93 -14.26
C LYS A 360 2.52 9.89 -15.15
N TYR A 361 1.45 9.27 -14.66
CA TYR A 361 0.71 8.22 -15.36
C TYR A 361 -0.62 8.71 -15.95
N THR A 362 -0.92 10.00 -15.78
CA THR A 362 -2.08 10.68 -16.38
C THR A 362 -1.63 11.56 -17.55
N PRO A 363 -2.16 11.36 -18.78
CA PRO A 363 -1.84 12.21 -19.91
C PRO A 363 -2.25 13.68 -19.70
N PRO A 364 -1.45 14.67 -20.15
CA PRO A 364 -1.71 16.09 -19.87
C PRO A 364 -3.09 16.62 -20.31
N GLN A 365 -3.73 16.02 -21.31
CA GLN A 365 -5.07 16.41 -21.76
C GLN A 365 -6.17 16.12 -20.72
N PHE A 366 -5.89 15.29 -19.71
CA PHE A 366 -6.82 15.01 -18.61
C PHE A 366 -6.58 15.89 -17.37
N TYR A 367 -5.61 16.82 -17.41
CA TYR A 367 -5.38 17.76 -16.31
C TYR A 367 -6.47 18.83 -16.26
N LYS A 368 -7.60 18.51 -15.60
CA LYS A 368 -8.76 19.39 -15.41
C LYS A 368 -8.60 20.25 -14.17
N TYR A 369 -8.02 19.71 -13.10
CA TYR A 369 -7.87 20.39 -11.83
C TYR A 369 -6.45 20.97 -11.67
N SER A 370 -6.34 22.24 -11.27
CA SER A 370 -5.04 22.89 -11.07
C SER A 370 -4.31 22.30 -9.86
N PHE A 371 -3.21 21.56 -10.06
CA PHE A 371 -2.38 21.01 -8.97
C PHE A 371 -0.97 21.63 -8.87
N ARG A 372 -0.40 22.17 -9.96
CA ARG A 372 0.97 22.71 -9.96
C ARG A 372 1.11 23.97 -9.09
N GLY A 373 2.14 24.01 -8.26
CA GLY A 373 2.42 25.15 -7.37
C GLY A 373 1.39 25.35 -6.25
N LYS A 374 0.54 24.34 -6.02
CA LYS A 374 -0.46 24.35 -4.95
C LYS A 374 0.13 23.81 -3.64
N PRO A 375 -0.48 24.12 -2.48
CA PRO A 375 -0.16 23.42 -1.24
C PRO A 375 -0.31 21.90 -1.40
N TYR A 376 0.45 21.13 -0.61
CA TYR A 376 0.56 19.66 -0.75
C TYR A 376 -0.78 18.93 -0.85
N HIS A 377 -1.76 19.27 -0.01
CA HIS A 377 -3.10 18.67 -0.05
C HIS A 377 -3.80 18.89 -1.39
N GLU A 378 -3.81 20.13 -1.88
CA GLU A 378 -4.42 20.47 -3.17
C GLU A 378 -3.66 19.84 -4.34
N TYR A 379 -2.33 19.75 -4.24
CA TYR A 379 -1.50 19.07 -5.23
C TYR A 379 -1.90 17.59 -5.35
N ILE A 380 -1.86 16.83 -4.25
CA ILE A 380 -2.22 15.40 -4.22
C ILE A 380 -3.67 15.21 -4.65
N LEU A 381 -4.62 15.93 -4.05
CA LEU A 381 -6.03 15.73 -4.34
C LEU A 381 -6.32 16.02 -5.82
N ASN A 382 -5.89 17.17 -6.35
CA ASN A 382 -6.25 17.55 -7.71
C ASN A 382 -5.59 16.65 -8.76
N SER A 383 -4.31 16.27 -8.62
CA SER A 383 -3.68 15.33 -9.56
C SER A 383 -4.30 13.93 -9.48
N TYR A 384 -4.75 13.49 -8.29
CA TYR A 384 -5.51 12.25 -8.14
C TYR A 384 -6.89 12.30 -8.82
N LEU A 385 -7.62 13.42 -8.71
CA LEU A 385 -8.92 13.54 -9.39
C LEU A 385 -8.78 13.54 -10.92
N ASP A 386 -7.69 14.12 -11.45
CA ASP A 386 -7.36 14.05 -12.88
C ASP A 386 -7.05 12.61 -13.33
N SER A 387 -6.37 11.81 -12.50
CA SER A 387 -6.14 10.40 -12.81
C SER A 387 -7.45 9.60 -12.83
N ILE A 388 -8.41 9.90 -11.95
CA ILE A 388 -9.74 9.26 -12.00
C ILE A 388 -10.47 9.60 -13.31
N LEU A 389 -10.42 10.85 -13.77
CA LEU A 389 -11.02 11.25 -15.05
C LEU A 389 -10.42 10.47 -16.23
N TYR A 390 -9.11 10.25 -16.21
CA TYR A 390 -8.48 9.43 -17.23
C TYR A 390 -8.89 7.95 -17.11
N THR A 391 -9.02 7.41 -15.89
CA THR A 391 -9.53 6.04 -15.68
C THR A 391 -10.97 5.88 -16.18
N ASP A 392 -11.84 6.85 -15.96
CA ASP A 392 -13.21 6.89 -16.48
C ASP A 392 -13.23 6.85 -18.02
N TYR A 393 -12.33 7.59 -18.67
CA TYR A 393 -12.15 7.54 -20.12
C TYR A 393 -11.68 6.15 -20.60
N ILE A 394 -10.71 5.53 -19.93
CA ILE A 394 -10.25 4.17 -20.28
C ILE A 394 -11.39 3.15 -20.16
N TYR A 395 -12.20 3.23 -19.11
CA TYR A 395 -13.35 2.33 -18.92
C TYR A 395 -14.37 2.53 -20.04
N ASN A 396 -14.65 3.78 -20.40
CA ASN A 396 -15.52 4.12 -21.51
C ASN A 396 -15.06 3.48 -22.84
N GLU A 397 -13.79 3.59 -23.18
CA GLU A 397 -13.28 3.02 -24.43
C GLU A 397 -13.30 1.49 -24.45
N ILE A 398 -13.04 0.85 -23.30
CA ILE A 398 -13.19 -0.61 -23.16
C ILE A 398 -14.66 -1.02 -23.32
N PHE A 399 -15.59 -0.31 -22.67
CA PHE A 399 -17.03 -0.60 -22.76
C PHE A 399 -17.57 -0.39 -24.17
N LYS A 400 -17.13 0.65 -24.89
CA LYS A 400 -17.46 0.83 -26.32
C LYS A 400 -17.01 -0.34 -27.17
N LYS A 401 -15.76 -0.79 -27.00
CA LYS A 401 -15.24 -1.96 -27.73
C LYS A 401 -16.06 -3.21 -27.40
N ALA A 402 -16.34 -3.46 -26.12
CA ALA A 402 -17.17 -4.59 -25.69
C ALA A 402 -18.62 -4.51 -26.22
N ASP A 403 -19.23 -3.32 -26.28
CA ASP A 403 -20.60 -3.14 -26.81
C ASP A 403 -20.70 -3.45 -28.31
N ASN A 404 -19.61 -3.23 -29.05
CA ASN A 404 -19.54 -3.48 -30.49
C ASN A 404 -19.32 -4.96 -30.85
N LEU A 405 -19.00 -5.81 -29.87
CA LEU A 405 -18.83 -7.25 -30.11
C LEU A 405 -20.18 -7.94 -30.31
N LYS A 406 -20.23 -8.85 -31.28
CA LYS A 406 -21.45 -9.59 -31.65
C LYS A 406 -21.84 -10.65 -30.61
N GLU A 407 -20.85 -11.19 -29.91
CA GLU A 407 -21.00 -12.27 -28.94
C GLU A 407 -21.09 -11.72 -27.50
N CYS A 408 -21.71 -12.48 -26.60
CA CYS A 408 -21.84 -12.08 -25.20
C CYS A 408 -20.47 -11.80 -24.57
N THR A 409 -20.29 -10.55 -24.14
CA THR A 409 -19.06 -10.06 -23.51
C THR A 409 -19.42 -9.43 -22.17
N VAL A 410 -18.76 -9.91 -21.11
CA VAL A 410 -18.90 -9.37 -19.76
C VAL A 410 -17.58 -8.70 -19.37
N VAL A 411 -17.65 -7.48 -18.86
CA VAL A 411 -16.50 -6.74 -18.33
C VAL A 411 -16.66 -6.62 -16.82
N PHE A 412 -15.71 -7.16 -16.06
CA PHE A 412 -15.58 -6.94 -14.62
C PHE A 412 -14.51 -5.90 -14.38
N ALA A 413 -14.70 -5.02 -13.39
CA ALA A 413 -13.68 -4.07 -12.99
C ALA A 413 -13.65 -3.86 -11.47
N THR A 414 -12.43 -3.78 -10.91
CA THR A 414 -12.18 -3.32 -9.54
C THR A 414 -10.79 -2.71 -9.46
N SER A 415 -10.52 -1.88 -8.46
CA SER A 415 -9.14 -1.58 -8.07
C SER A 415 -8.56 -2.67 -7.19
N ASP A 416 -7.24 -2.78 -7.16
CA ASP A 416 -6.46 -3.58 -6.22
C ASP A 416 -6.66 -3.12 -4.76
N HIS A 417 -6.50 -1.83 -4.48
CA HIS A 417 -6.83 -1.13 -3.23
C HIS A 417 -7.29 0.32 -3.52
N GLY A 418 -7.68 1.04 -2.48
CA GLY A 418 -7.99 2.47 -2.54
C GLY A 418 -6.76 3.34 -2.26
N GLU A 419 -6.99 4.64 -2.11
CA GLU A 419 -5.94 5.64 -1.89
C GLU A 419 -6.48 6.73 -0.95
N MET A 420 -5.72 7.10 0.07
CA MET A 420 -6.02 8.25 0.94
C MET A 420 -5.43 9.53 0.35
N THR A 421 -6.17 10.62 0.48
CA THR A 421 -5.84 11.94 -0.11
C THR A 421 -5.75 13.06 0.94
N GLY A 422 -5.68 12.70 2.23
CA GLY A 422 -5.53 13.64 3.33
C GLY A 422 -6.84 14.14 3.94
N GLU A 423 -7.96 13.47 3.68
CA GLU A 423 -9.26 13.88 4.21
C GLU A 423 -9.35 13.67 5.74
N LYS A 424 -10.31 14.35 6.37
CA LYS A 424 -10.49 14.25 7.83
C LYS A 424 -10.89 12.85 8.28
N ASP A 425 -11.74 12.16 7.52
CA ASP A 425 -12.14 10.78 7.79
C ASP A 425 -11.01 9.76 7.52
N GLU A 426 -9.94 10.18 6.83
CA GLU A 426 -8.70 9.41 6.64
C GLU A 426 -7.67 9.73 7.74
N GLY A 427 -8.02 10.56 8.72
CA GLY A 427 -7.12 11.03 9.77
C GLY A 427 -6.01 11.96 9.24
N GLY A 428 -6.21 12.58 8.07
CA GLY A 428 -5.25 13.47 7.43
C GLY A 428 -4.06 12.76 6.79
N LYS A 429 -4.15 11.44 6.57
CA LYS A 429 -3.12 10.59 5.96
C LYS A 429 -3.24 10.55 4.44
N TYR A 430 -2.12 10.24 3.78
CA TYR A 430 -2.01 10.20 2.32
C TYR A 430 -1.44 8.86 1.88
N GLY A 431 -1.82 8.39 0.69
CA GLY A 431 -1.33 7.14 0.12
C GLY A 431 -2.10 5.91 0.61
N HIS A 432 -1.43 4.76 0.59
CA HIS A 432 -1.94 3.46 1.03
C HIS A 432 -0.93 2.79 1.99
N VAL A 433 -0.93 1.47 2.13
CA VAL A 433 -0.15 0.65 3.08
C VAL A 433 -0.68 0.61 4.51
N TYR A 434 -1.78 1.32 4.81
CA TYR A 434 -2.30 1.37 6.16
C TYR A 434 -3.20 0.19 6.45
N LEU A 435 -3.00 -0.47 7.58
CA LEU A 435 -3.95 -1.47 8.05
C LEU A 435 -5.21 -0.79 8.66
N GLY A 436 -6.01 -0.15 7.78
CA GLY A 436 -7.27 0.53 8.03
C GLY A 436 -8.30 0.16 6.96
N PHE A 437 -9.52 0.69 7.06
CA PHE A 437 -10.53 0.48 6.00
C PHE A 437 -10.52 1.61 4.97
N GLU A 438 -9.93 2.75 5.31
CA GLU A 438 -10.03 3.99 4.57
C GLU A 438 -9.40 3.90 3.17
N ASP A 439 -8.31 3.13 3.01
CA ASP A 439 -7.61 2.83 1.74
C ASP A 439 -7.99 1.46 1.16
N THR A 440 -9.10 0.85 1.62
CA THR A 440 -9.57 -0.46 1.12
C THR A 440 -10.87 -0.37 0.33
N ILE A 441 -11.48 0.81 0.28
CA ILE A 441 -12.78 1.03 -0.36
C ILE A 441 -12.58 1.20 -1.87
N VAL A 442 -12.99 0.18 -2.64
CA VAL A 442 -12.76 0.10 -4.09
C VAL A 442 -14.09 0.00 -4.85
N PRO A 443 -14.15 0.48 -6.11
CA PRO A 443 -15.30 0.25 -6.96
C PRO A 443 -15.36 -1.20 -7.42
N LEU A 444 -16.55 -1.78 -7.50
CA LEU A 444 -16.83 -3.09 -8.08
C LEU A 444 -17.86 -2.90 -9.18
N LEU A 445 -17.43 -3.02 -10.43
CA LEU A 445 -18.26 -2.76 -11.61
C LEU A 445 -18.43 -4.03 -12.44
N VAL A 446 -19.60 -4.17 -13.04
CA VAL A 446 -19.89 -5.21 -14.04
C VAL A 446 -20.64 -4.57 -15.19
N TYR A 447 -20.07 -4.63 -16.38
CA TYR A 447 -20.74 -4.27 -17.62
C TYR A 447 -21.00 -5.51 -18.47
N TYR A 448 -22.13 -5.54 -19.18
CA TYR A 448 -22.42 -6.59 -20.16
C TYR A 448 -23.00 -6.00 -21.44
N ASN A 449 -22.60 -6.54 -22.60
CA ASN A 449 -23.12 -6.07 -23.88
C ASN A 449 -24.53 -6.64 -24.17
N LYS A 450 -25.17 -6.12 -25.23
CA LYS A 450 -26.55 -6.48 -25.63
C LYS A 450 -26.70 -7.94 -26.06
N ALA A 451 -25.60 -8.60 -26.43
CA ALA A 451 -25.58 -9.98 -26.88
C ALA A 451 -25.69 -11.00 -25.73
N CYS A 452 -25.58 -10.56 -24.48
CA CYS A 452 -25.64 -11.46 -23.34
C CYS A 452 -27.07 -11.94 -23.03
N PRO A 453 -27.31 -13.27 -23.00
CA PRO A 453 -28.62 -13.81 -22.68
C PRO A 453 -28.94 -13.64 -21.19
N VAL A 454 -30.24 -13.72 -20.86
CA VAL A 454 -30.74 -13.63 -19.47
C VAL A 454 -30.09 -14.68 -18.55
N SER A 455 -29.73 -15.85 -19.08
CA SER A 455 -29.03 -16.89 -18.32
C SER A 455 -27.66 -16.44 -17.80
N VAL A 456 -26.95 -15.57 -18.53
CA VAL A 456 -25.68 -14.98 -18.08
C VAL A 456 -25.95 -13.83 -17.12
N THR A 457 -26.86 -12.91 -17.47
CA THR A 457 -27.07 -11.69 -16.68
C THR A 457 -27.68 -11.97 -15.30
N LYS A 458 -28.44 -13.06 -15.14
CA LYS A 458 -28.96 -13.51 -13.84
C LYS A 458 -27.86 -13.86 -12.83
N GLU A 459 -26.67 -14.22 -13.31
CA GLU A 459 -25.51 -14.51 -12.46
C GLU A 459 -24.76 -13.24 -12.01
N LEU A 460 -25.03 -12.09 -12.63
CA LEU A 460 -24.40 -10.80 -12.35
C LEU A 460 -25.20 -10.05 -11.28
N ASN A 461 -25.11 -10.49 -10.02
CA ASN A 461 -25.80 -9.85 -8.90
C ASN A 461 -24.83 -9.28 -7.85
N LEU A 462 -24.82 -7.95 -7.72
CA LEU A 462 -23.97 -7.23 -6.78
C LEU A 462 -24.55 -7.08 -5.36
N SER A 463 -25.81 -7.48 -5.11
CA SER A 463 -26.50 -7.25 -3.82
C SER A 463 -25.81 -7.92 -2.63
N HIS A 464 -25.16 -9.06 -2.85
CA HIS A 464 -24.44 -9.83 -1.83
C HIS A 464 -22.92 -9.68 -1.92
N ILE A 465 -22.44 -8.83 -2.83
CA ILE A 465 -21.01 -8.61 -3.03
C ILE A 465 -20.53 -7.57 -2.01
N ILE A 466 -19.54 -8.01 -1.23
CA ILE A 466 -19.02 -7.28 -0.06
C ILE A 466 -17.58 -6.83 -0.34
N ASN A 467 -16.80 -7.64 -1.04
CA ASN A 467 -15.36 -7.50 -1.18
C ASN A 467 -14.81 -8.26 -2.39
N HIS A 468 -13.52 -8.12 -2.61
CA HIS A 468 -12.72 -8.85 -3.59
C HIS A 468 -12.97 -10.36 -3.61
N TYR A 469 -13.00 -11.04 -2.46
CA TYR A 469 -13.22 -12.50 -2.42
C TYR A 469 -14.59 -12.90 -2.98
N THR A 470 -15.66 -12.21 -2.54
CA THR A 470 -17.01 -12.48 -3.05
C THR A 470 -17.18 -12.07 -4.51
N PHE A 471 -16.55 -10.96 -4.93
CA PHE A 471 -16.55 -10.51 -6.33
C PHE A 471 -15.81 -11.50 -7.24
N GLY A 472 -14.64 -11.98 -6.84
CA GLY A 472 -13.90 -13.01 -7.57
C GLY A 472 -14.65 -14.34 -7.66
N LYS A 473 -15.40 -14.74 -6.62
CA LYS A 473 -16.30 -15.91 -6.70
C LYS A 473 -17.39 -15.73 -7.74
N MET A 474 -17.89 -14.51 -7.95
CA MET A 474 -18.84 -14.21 -9.04
C MET A 474 -18.18 -14.36 -10.42
N VAL A 475 -16.94 -13.89 -10.59
CA VAL A 475 -16.17 -14.11 -11.83
C VAL A 475 -16.02 -15.60 -12.12
N ALA A 476 -15.63 -16.40 -11.11
CA ALA A 476 -15.55 -17.86 -11.24
C ALA A 476 -16.90 -18.48 -11.63
N LYS A 477 -18.01 -18.00 -11.04
CA LYS A 477 -19.37 -18.47 -11.33
C LYS A 477 -19.76 -18.25 -12.79
N VAL A 478 -19.44 -17.08 -13.33
CA VAL A 478 -19.70 -16.73 -14.73
C VAL A 478 -18.85 -17.55 -15.70
N MET A 479 -17.69 -18.04 -15.27
CA MET A 479 -16.88 -19.03 -16.00
C MET A 479 -17.38 -20.48 -15.86
N GLY A 480 -18.46 -20.72 -15.13
CA GLY A 480 -19.00 -22.06 -14.90
C GLY A 480 -18.35 -22.83 -13.75
N TYR A 481 -17.78 -22.13 -12.76
CA TYR A 481 -17.21 -22.75 -11.56
C TYR A 481 -17.86 -22.22 -10.28
N LYS A 482 -18.12 -23.11 -9.32
CA LYS A 482 -18.44 -22.73 -7.94
C LYS A 482 -17.28 -23.08 -7.03
N ILE A 483 -16.78 -22.08 -6.32
CA ILE A 483 -15.72 -22.24 -5.33
C ILE A 483 -16.34 -22.45 -3.95
N ILE A 484 -16.09 -23.63 -3.38
CA ILE A 484 -16.55 -24.01 -2.05
C ILE A 484 -15.33 -23.98 -1.12
N ASN A 485 -15.29 -23.00 -0.22
CA ASN A 485 -14.29 -22.91 0.83
C ASN A 485 -14.89 -23.44 2.15
N PRO A 486 -14.49 -24.63 2.63
CA PRO A 486 -15.04 -25.21 3.86
C PRO A 486 -14.68 -24.47 5.15
N ASN A 487 -13.85 -23.42 5.06
CA ASN A 487 -13.42 -22.59 6.18
C ASN A 487 -14.26 -21.29 6.30
N GLU A 488 -15.23 -21.07 5.40
CA GLU A 488 -16.16 -19.93 5.47
C GLU A 488 -16.95 -19.95 6.78
N ASN A 489 -16.89 -18.86 7.55
CA ASN A 489 -17.56 -18.69 8.84
C ASN A 489 -18.36 -17.37 8.94
N GLY A 490 -18.61 -16.71 7.80
CA GLY A 490 -19.26 -15.40 7.74
C GLY A 490 -18.36 -14.20 8.02
N GLU A 491 -17.07 -14.41 8.29
CA GLU A 491 -16.08 -13.33 8.39
C GLU A 491 -15.38 -13.07 7.05
N TYR A 492 -14.76 -11.91 6.93
CA TYR A 492 -13.94 -11.51 5.80
C TYR A 492 -12.70 -10.79 6.32
N TYR A 493 -11.70 -10.66 5.46
CA TYR A 493 -10.39 -10.18 5.85
C TYR A 493 -9.84 -9.19 4.83
N VAL A 494 -8.99 -8.29 5.33
CA VAL A 494 -8.09 -7.46 4.52
C VAL A 494 -6.68 -7.76 4.99
N ASN A 495 -5.80 -8.19 4.10
CA ASN A 495 -4.40 -8.40 4.45
C ASN A 495 -3.67 -7.06 4.61
N GLY A 496 -2.76 -6.98 5.57
CA GLY A 496 -1.76 -5.90 5.59
C GLY A 496 -0.73 -6.10 4.48
N VAL A 497 0.47 -5.59 4.70
CA VAL A 497 1.58 -5.60 3.73
C VAL A 497 2.32 -6.95 3.62
N ASP A 498 1.70 -8.04 4.09
CA ASP A 498 2.22 -9.40 3.93
C ASP A 498 1.10 -10.32 3.45
N ILE A 499 1.32 -10.94 2.30
CA ILE A 499 0.31 -11.77 1.65
C ILE A 499 -0.05 -13.03 2.46
N ALA A 500 0.85 -13.48 3.34
CA ALA A 500 0.61 -14.58 4.27
C ALA A 500 -0.03 -14.13 5.61
N GLY A 501 -0.40 -12.86 5.73
CA GLY A 501 -1.15 -12.33 6.88
C GLY A 501 -0.34 -12.20 8.17
N ASN A 502 0.99 -12.31 8.11
CA ASN A 502 1.85 -12.29 9.29
C ASN A 502 2.11 -10.87 9.79
N LYS A 503 2.03 -9.87 8.90
CA LYS A 503 2.14 -8.45 9.22
C LYS A 503 0.78 -7.80 9.51
N GLY A 504 -0.15 -8.57 10.08
CA GLY A 504 -1.47 -8.12 10.47
C GLY A 504 -2.51 -8.21 9.36
N PHE A 505 -3.77 -8.26 9.78
CA PHE A 505 -4.94 -8.25 8.90
C PHE A 505 -6.15 -7.69 9.65
N LEU A 506 -7.10 -7.11 8.92
CA LEU A 506 -8.40 -6.73 9.45
C LEU A 506 -9.38 -7.88 9.34
N ARG A 507 -10.37 -7.88 10.23
CA ARG A 507 -11.46 -8.86 10.24
C ARG A 507 -12.79 -8.13 10.38
N TYR A 508 -13.76 -8.46 9.54
CA TYR A 508 -15.07 -7.83 9.51
C TYR A 508 -16.14 -8.81 9.01
N LYS A 509 -17.41 -8.49 9.18
CA LYS A 509 -18.56 -9.32 8.76
C LYS A 509 -19.43 -8.65 7.71
N SER A 510 -19.40 -7.33 7.61
CA SER A 510 -20.15 -6.60 6.58
C SER A 510 -19.35 -5.42 6.01
N LYS A 511 -19.61 -5.05 4.75
CA LYS A 511 -18.95 -3.89 4.15
C LYS A 511 -19.28 -2.58 4.87
N TYR A 512 -20.44 -2.48 5.52
CA TYR A 512 -20.81 -1.28 6.30
C TYR A 512 -20.03 -1.12 7.61
N GLU A 513 -19.51 -2.21 8.19
CA GLU A 513 -18.53 -2.11 9.28
C GLU A 513 -17.24 -1.43 8.79
N ALA A 514 -16.82 -1.71 7.54
CA ALA A 514 -15.68 -1.05 6.93
C ALA A 514 -15.94 0.44 6.66
N TRP A 515 -17.14 0.80 6.20
CA TRP A 515 -17.51 2.20 5.94
C TRP A 515 -17.61 3.06 7.21
N LYS A 516 -18.09 2.48 8.32
CA LYS A 516 -18.35 3.21 9.57
C LYS A 516 -17.11 3.39 10.46
N GLY A 517 -15.95 2.82 10.08
CA GLY A 517 -14.66 2.93 10.75
C GLY A 517 -14.79 3.15 12.26
N ASN A 518 -15.00 2.07 13.04
CA ASN A 518 -15.17 2.06 14.51
C ASN A 518 -15.25 3.47 15.14
N LYS A 519 -16.43 4.08 15.08
CA LYS A 519 -16.76 5.28 15.87
C LYS A 519 -16.43 5.09 17.34
#